data_AF-A0A5B7SWX2-F1
#
_entry.id   AF-A0A5B7SWX2-F1
#
_cell.length_a   1.000
_cell.length_b   1.000
_cell.length_c   1.000
_cell.angle_alpha   90.00
_cell.angle_beta   90.00
_cell.angle_gamma   90.00
#
_symmetry.space_group_name_H-M   'P 1'
#
loop_
_entity.id
_entity.type
_entity.pdbx_description
1 polymer ?
#
loop_
_entity_poly.entity_id
_entity_poly.type
_entity_poly.pdbx_seq_one_letter_code
_entity_poly.pdbx_strand_id
1 'polypeptide(L)'
;MAKKVEVKDLLEAGVHFGHLTRKWNPNMAPYIYMERNGIHVINLYKTVAKLEEARQALKQIASSGRKILFVATKKQAKDIVAEKVANVNMPYITERWPGGMLTNFVTIRKSVKKMTAIDRMKKDGTFLSLSKKERLQKDRLRAKLEKNLGSISEMSRLPGALFIVDTMREHIAVKEAMKLNIPIFAMVDTNSDPREIDYLIPSNDDASKSIEIIMQQVCDAVAEGLTERKTEKQAEKEGADTPKAKTETKKEEAIVKEAPAIAKDVKVAKPDSDVTKEIDAVPVVENKETPEPTPETVETKAPPVVAKNPKTEVDAEPMEKIKKSDKADDLTKIEGVGPKAAEYLVAAGVDTFAKVAETKADKMKEILTEASSRMGHLDPTSWPKQAKMAADGKWDELKEWQDNAKGGVE
;
A
#
# COMPACT_ATOMS: atom_id res chain seq x y z
N MET A 1 -29.95 -9.22 -17.08
CA MET A 1 -29.50 -10.32 -16.21
C MET A 1 -28.02 -10.48 -16.46
N ALA A 2 -27.16 -10.36 -15.44
CA ALA A 2 -25.73 -10.62 -15.59
C ALA A 2 -25.52 -12.01 -16.21
N LYS A 3 -24.67 -12.08 -17.25
CA LYS A 3 -24.28 -13.33 -17.89
C LYS A 3 -23.55 -14.18 -16.84
N LYS A 4 -24.14 -15.31 -16.47
CA LYS A 4 -23.50 -16.28 -15.57
C LYS A 4 -22.16 -16.71 -16.19
N VAL A 5 -21.09 -16.61 -15.40
CA VAL A 5 -19.75 -16.96 -15.88
C VAL A 5 -19.67 -18.45 -16.12
N GLU A 6 -19.30 -18.82 -17.33
CA GLU A 6 -18.96 -20.19 -17.66
C GLU A 6 -17.48 -20.46 -17.38
N VAL A 7 -17.16 -21.70 -17.02
CA VAL A 7 -15.77 -22.14 -16.81
C VAL A 7 -14.92 -21.89 -18.06
N LYS A 8 -15.52 -21.99 -19.25
CA LYS A 8 -14.87 -21.73 -20.53
C LYS A 8 -14.37 -20.29 -20.65
N ASP A 9 -15.20 -19.31 -20.29
CA ASP A 9 -14.84 -17.89 -20.33
C ASP A 9 -13.63 -17.61 -19.39
N LEU A 10 -13.61 -18.22 -18.19
CA LEU A 10 -12.49 -18.10 -17.25
C LEU A 10 -11.21 -18.80 -17.74
N LEU A 11 -11.36 -19.92 -18.45
CA LEU A 11 -10.24 -20.65 -19.04
C LEU A 11 -9.57 -19.83 -20.13
N GLU A 12 -10.35 -19.26 -21.05
CA GLU A 12 -9.87 -18.42 -22.15
C GLU A 12 -9.18 -17.13 -21.68
N ALA A 13 -9.64 -16.55 -20.56
CA ALA A 13 -9.02 -15.38 -19.95
C ALA A 13 -7.76 -15.70 -19.10
N GLY A 14 -7.42 -16.98 -18.92
CA GLY A 14 -6.21 -17.37 -18.19
C GLY A 14 -6.33 -17.23 -16.66
N VAL A 15 -7.54 -17.31 -16.11
CA VAL A 15 -7.81 -17.21 -14.67
C VAL A 15 -7.22 -18.39 -13.87
N HIS A 16 -7.05 -19.53 -14.55
CA HIS A 16 -6.57 -20.78 -13.98
C HIS A 16 -5.05 -20.82 -13.75
N PHE A 17 -4.28 -19.89 -14.33
CA PHE A 17 -2.83 -19.87 -14.14
C PHE A 17 -2.49 -19.31 -12.75
N GLY A 18 -1.80 -20.10 -11.94
CA GLY A 18 -1.20 -19.64 -10.70
C GLY A 18 0.28 -19.29 -10.85
N HIS A 19 0.98 -19.28 -9.73
CA HIS A 19 2.41 -19.04 -9.64
C HIS A 19 3.26 -20.32 -9.71
N LEU A 20 4.58 -20.13 -9.76
CA LEU A 20 5.58 -21.18 -9.66
C LEU A 20 5.45 -21.98 -8.35
N THR A 21 5.74 -23.27 -8.42
CA THR A 21 5.58 -24.19 -7.27
C THR A 21 6.50 -23.90 -6.08
N ARG A 22 7.59 -23.17 -6.27
CA ARG A 22 8.45 -22.69 -5.19
C ARG A 22 7.90 -21.48 -4.42
N LYS A 23 6.89 -20.78 -4.98
CA LYS A 23 6.34 -19.53 -4.44
C LYS A 23 4.95 -19.71 -3.82
N TRP A 24 4.40 -20.91 -3.85
CA TRP A 24 3.03 -21.15 -3.40
C TRP A 24 2.92 -21.12 -1.87
N ASN A 25 1.72 -20.82 -1.39
CA ASN A 25 1.35 -20.95 0.00
C ASN A 25 0.63 -22.30 0.22
N PRO A 26 1.08 -23.15 1.16
CA PRO A 26 0.44 -24.43 1.46
C PRO A 26 -1.06 -24.33 1.81
N ASN A 27 -1.49 -23.19 2.37
CA ASN A 27 -2.90 -22.96 2.68
C ASN A 27 -3.79 -22.86 1.43
N MET A 28 -3.21 -22.61 0.26
CA MET A 28 -3.91 -22.63 -1.04
C MET A 28 -4.10 -24.03 -1.63
N ALA A 29 -3.58 -25.09 -0.99
CA ALA A 29 -3.72 -26.47 -1.47
C ALA A 29 -5.16 -26.87 -1.83
N PRO A 30 -6.22 -26.48 -1.06
CA PRO A 30 -7.58 -26.81 -1.44
C PRO A 30 -8.02 -26.17 -2.76
N TYR A 31 -7.44 -25.05 -3.18
CA TYR A 31 -7.87 -24.33 -4.39
C TYR A 31 -7.04 -24.68 -5.63
N ILE A 32 -5.92 -25.37 -5.46
CA ILE A 32 -5.07 -25.85 -6.54
C ILE A 32 -5.62 -27.17 -7.08
N TYR A 33 -5.69 -27.30 -8.41
CA TYR A 33 -6.11 -28.51 -9.10
C TYR A 33 -4.94 -29.44 -9.36
N MET A 34 -3.89 -28.94 -10.01
CA MET A 34 -2.69 -29.71 -10.34
C MET A 34 -1.50 -28.78 -10.59
N GLU A 35 -0.32 -29.36 -10.78
CA GLU A 35 0.87 -28.68 -11.27
C GLU A 35 1.12 -29.07 -12.74
N ARG A 36 1.49 -28.09 -13.58
CA ARG A 36 1.92 -28.33 -14.96
C ARG A 36 3.11 -27.45 -15.28
N ASN A 37 4.21 -28.03 -15.76
CA ASN A 37 5.43 -27.31 -16.14
C ASN A 37 5.97 -26.38 -15.02
N GLY A 38 5.88 -26.80 -13.75
CA GLY A 38 6.34 -26.00 -12.61
C GLY A 38 5.41 -24.85 -12.21
N ILE A 39 4.21 -24.76 -12.78
CA ILE A 39 3.19 -23.74 -12.47
C ILE A 39 1.97 -24.44 -11.88
N HIS A 40 1.43 -23.90 -10.78
CA HIS A 40 0.17 -24.37 -10.22
C HIS A 40 -1.02 -23.95 -11.07
N VAL A 41 -1.96 -24.86 -11.27
CA VAL A 41 -3.23 -24.61 -11.95
C VAL A 41 -4.33 -24.51 -10.91
N ILE A 42 -5.02 -23.39 -10.87
CA ILE A 42 -6.15 -23.13 -9.96
C ILE A 42 -7.39 -23.87 -10.45
N ASN A 43 -8.16 -24.44 -9.52
CA ASN A 43 -9.41 -25.13 -9.81
C ASN A 43 -10.53 -24.14 -10.15
N LEU A 44 -10.85 -24.00 -11.44
CA LEU A 44 -11.90 -23.09 -11.92
C LEU A 44 -13.31 -23.42 -11.40
N TYR A 45 -13.63 -24.68 -11.09
CA TYR A 45 -14.94 -25.00 -10.49
C TYR A 45 -15.08 -24.36 -9.11
N LYS A 46 -13.98 -24.36 -8.33
CA LYS A 46 -13.94 -23.66 -7.04
C LYS A 46 -13.98 -22.14 -7.23
N THR A 47 -13.31 -21.62 -8.25
CA THR A 47 -13.39 -20.20 -8.63
C THR A 47 -14.82 -19.78 -8.92
N VAL A 48 -15.57 -20.52 -9.75
CA VAL A 48 -16.96 -20.18 -10.09
C VAL A 48 -17.85 -20.21 -8.84
N ALA A 49 -17.75 -21.25 -8.01
CA ALA A 49 -18.54 -21.37 -6.79
C ALA A 49 -18.28 -20.20 -5.82
N LYS A 50 -17.01 -19.86 -5.61
CA LYS A 50 -16.61 -18.78 -4.71
C LYS A 50 -16.88 -17.38 -5.27
N LEU A 51 -16.76 -17.21 -6.58
CA LEU A 51 -17.13 -15.98 -7.27
C LEU A 51 -18.63 -15.70 -7.13
N GLU A 52 -19.48 -16.73 -7.22
CA GLU A 52 -20.93 -16.59 -7.02
C GLU A 52 -21.28 -16.21 -5.57
N GLU A 53 -20.65 -16.86 -4.58
CA GLU A 53 -20.78 -16.50 -3.16
C GLU A 53 -20.37 -15.03 -2.92
N ALA A 54 -19.24 -14.61 -3.47
CA ALA A 54 -18.77 -13.22 -3.40
C ALA A 54 -19.73 -12.24 -4.08
N ARG A 55 -20.24 -12.56 -5.29
CA ARG A 55 -21.21 -11.74 -6.02
C ARG A 55 -22.48 -11.51 -5.21
N GLN A 56 -23.03 -12.56 -4.60
CA GLN A 56 -24.25 -12.47 -3.80
C GLN A 56 -24.06 -11.57 -2.58
N ALA A 57 -22.97 -11.75 -1.85
CA ALA A 57 -22.66 -10.91 -0.69
C ALA A 57 -22.39 -9.45 -1.08
N LEU A 58 -21.65 -9.20 -2.17
CA LEU A 58 -21.40 -7.84 -2.66
C LEU A 58 -22.68 -7.14 -3.13
N LYS A 59 -23.58 -7.88 -3.78
CA LYS A 59 -24.90 -7.39 -4.18
C LYS A 59 -25.73 -6.94 -2.98
N GLN A 60 -25.77 -7.74 -1.91
CA GLN A 60 -26.45 -7.38 -0.65
C GLN A 60 -25.82 -6.15 0.03
N ILE A 61 -24.50 -6.04 0.02
CA ILE A 61 -23.80 -4.87 0.59
C ILE A 61 -24.11 -3.62 -0.23
N ALA A 62 -24.16 -3.72 -1.55
CA ALA A 62 -24.52 -2.63 -2.44
C ALA A 62 -25.99 -2.20 -2.26
N SER A 63 -26.92 -3.15 -2.11
CA SER A 63 -28.34 -2.86 -1.88
C SER A 63 -28.59 -2.18 -0.53
N SER A 64 -27.86 -2.57 0.53
CA SER A 64 -27.89 -1.87 1.83
C SER A 64 -27.39 -0.42 1.76
N GLY A 65 -26.70 -0.05 0.67
CA GLY A 65 -26.19 1.28 0.46
C GLY A 65 -24.90 1.64 1.15
N ARG A 66 -24.16 0.62 1.62
CA ARG A 66 -22.77 0.79 2.04
C ARG A 66 -21.88 0.85 0.80
N LYS A 67 -20.81 1.62 0.87
CA LYS A 67 -19.84 1.75 -0.23
C LYS A 67 -18.83 0.60 -0.15
N ILE A 68 -18.47 0.04 -1.29
CA ILE A 68 -17.42 -0.99 -1.40
C ILE A 68 -16.17 -0.29 -1.91
N LEU A 69 -15.04 -0.44 -1.21
CA LEU A 69 -13.79 0.18 -1.60
C LEU A 69 -12.92 -0.85 -2.34
N PHE A 70 -12.60 -0.56 -3.60
CA PHE A 70 -11.75 -1.40 -4.43
C PHE A 70 -10.28 -1.00 -4.27
N VAL A 71 -9.38 -1.97 -4.17
CA VAL A 71 -7.95 -1.71 -3.92
C VAL A 71 -7.11 -2.55 -4.88
N ALA A 72 -6.28 -1.88 -5.68
CA ALA A 72 -5.38 -2.54 -6.62
C ALA A 72 -4.20 -1.64 -7.01
N THR A 73 -3.02 -1.82 -6.42
CA THR A 73 -1.81 -1.05 -6.76
C THR A 73 -0.96 -1.68 -7.86
N LYS A 74 -1.31 -2.90 -8.27
CA LYS A 74 -0.64 -3.68 -9.30
C LYS A 74 -0.82 -3.07 -10.68
N LYS A 75 0.27 -2.93 -11.45
CA LYS A 75 0.29 -2.21 -12.74
C LYS A 75 -0.75 -2.76 -13.72
N GLN A 76 -0.92 -4.07 -13.74
CA GLN A 76 -1.85 -4.80 -14.61
C GLN A 76 -3.32 -4.55 -14.25
N ALA A 77 -3.60 -4.14 -13.00
CA ALA A 77 -4.93 -3.94 -12.47
C ALA A 77 -5.35 -2.47 -12.37
N LYS A 78 -4.40 -1.52 -12.35
CA LYS A 78 -4.69 -0.09 -12.10
C LYS A 78 -5.75 0.48 -13.02
N ASP A 79 -5.54 0.36 -14.33
CA ASP A 79 -6.41 0.98 -15.33
C ASP A 79 -7.76 0.26 -15.40
N ILE A 80 -7.74 -1.08 -15.31
CA ILE A 80 -8.94 -1.94 -15.31
C ILE A 80 -9.85 -1.59 -14.12
N VAL A 81 -9.29 -1.51 -12.92
CA VAL A 81 -10.05 -1.19 -11.71
C VAL A 81 -10.55 0.25 -11.76
N ALA A 82 -9.73 1.20 -12.21
CA ALA A 82 -10.17 2.59 -12.35
C ALA A 82 -11.37 2.72 -13.30
N GLU A 83 -11.29 2.10 -14.49
CA GLU A 83 -12.35 2.19 -15.50
C GLU A 83 -13.64 1.48 -15.07
N LYS A 84 -13.55 0.20 -14.68
CA LYS A 84 -14.74 -0.61 -14.35
C LYS A 84 -15.44 -0.09 -13.10
N VAL A 85 -14.70 0.32 -12.07
CA VAL A 85 -15.28 0.77 -10.80
C VAL A 85 -15.82 2.20 -10.90
N ALA A 86 -15.19 3.08 -11.68
CA ALA A 86 -15.72 4.42 -11.96
C ALA A 86 -17.11 4.34 -12.60
N ASN A 87 -17.34 3.39 -13.51
CA ASN A 87 -18.65 3.17 -14.14
C ASN A 87 -19.76 2.81 -13.13
N VAL A 88 -19.42 2.18 -12.01
CA VAL A 88 -20.38 1.80 -10.95
C VAL A 88 -20.46 2.84 -9.83
N ASN A 89 -19.69 3.93 -9.91
CA ASN A 89 -19.62 5.00 -8.92
C ASN A 89 -19.31 4.51 -7.49
N MET A 90 -18.34 3.58 -7.41
CA MET A 90 -17.78 3.09 -6.15
C MET A 90 -16.36 3.64 -5.95
N PRO A 91 -15.90 3.82 -4.70
CA PRO A 91 -14.56 4.31 -4.43
C PRO A 91 -13.50 3.23 -4.74
N TYR A 92 -12.33 3.65 -5.24
CA TYR A 92 -11.22 2.75 -5.57
C TYR A 92 -9.85 3.36 -5.29
N ILE A 93 -8.83 2.57 -4.95
CA ILE A 93 -7.44 3.04 -4.79
C ILE A 93 -6.54 2.25 -5.71
N THR A 94 -5.95 2.94 -6.69
CA THR A 94 -5.10 2.32 -7.72
C THR A 94 -3.62 2.66 -7.59
N GLU A 95 -3.26 3.74 -6.89
CA GLU A 95 -1.88 4.21 -6.88
C GLU A 95 -1.07 3.64 -5.72
N ARG A 96 -1.33 4.14 -4.52
CA ARG A 96 -0.64 3.71 -3.30
C ARG A 96 -1.63 3.70 -2.16
N TRP A 97 -1.65 2.60 -1.41
CA TRP A 97 -2.35 2.53 -0.13
C TRP A 97 -1.57 3.30 0.95
N PRO A 98 -2.06 4.44 1.47
CA PRO A 98 -1.44 5.10 2.61
C PRO A 98 -1.70 4.26 3.86
N GLY A 99 -0.65 3.95 4.64
CA GLY A 99 -0.86 3.32 5.94
C GLY A 99 -1.73 4.19 6.84
N GLY A 100 -2.67 3.58 7.54
CA GLY A 100 -3.68 4.28 8.34
C GLY A 100 -4.90 4.72 7.53
N MET A 101 -5.10 4.21 6.32
CA MET A 101 -6.20 4.65 5.46
C MET A 101 -7.57 4.42 6.11
N LEU A 102 -7.76 3.26 6.72
CA LEU A 102 -8.99 2.87 7.38
C LEU A 102 -8.89 3.12 8.88
N THR A 103 -7.77 2.71 9.49
CA THR A 103 -7.57 2.79 10.94
C THR A 103 -7.42 4.23 11.45
N ASN A 104 -6.91 5.14 10.61
CA ASN A 104 -6.80 6.58 10.90
C ASN A 104 -7.62 7.42 9.89
N PHE A 105 -8.85 6.97 9.60
CA PHE A 105 -9.71 7.60 8.59
C PHE A 105 -9.99 9.09 8.85
N VAL A 106 -10.02 9.52 10.10
CA VAL A 106 -10.21 10.95 10.45
C VAL A 106 -9.09 11.81 9.87
N THR A 107 -7.85 11.35 9.90
CA THR A 107 -6.69 12.09 9.36
C THR A 107 -6.70 12.07 7.83
N ILE A 108 -7.05 10.94 7.23
CA ILE A 108 -7.21 10.84 5.76
C ILE A 108 -8.29 11.79 5.26
N ARG A 109 -9.42 11.88 5.98
CA ARG A 109 -10.49 12.83 5.67
C ARG A 109 -10.02 14.29 5.75
N LYS A 110 -9.07 14.63 6.63
CA LYS A 110 -8.45 15.98 6.64
C LYS A 110 -7.68 16.25 5.35
N SER A 111 -6.98 15.26 4.80
CA SER A 111 -6.29 15.39 3.50
C SER A 111 -7.27 15.55 2.33
N VAL A 112 -8.37 14.79 2.34
CA VAL A 112 -9.46 14.98 1.36
C VAL A 112 -10.10 16.36 1.50
N LYS A 113 -10.33 16.85 2.72
CA LYS A 113 -10.84 18.23 2.93
C LYS A 113 -9.89 19.28 2.38
N LYS A 114 -8.56 19.13 2.55
CA LYS A 114 -7.57 20.03 1.93
C LYS A 114 -7.69 20.06 0.41
N MET A 115 -7.92 18.91 -0.22
CA MET A 115 -8.17 18.80 -1.66
C MET A 115 -9.39 19.62 -2.09
N THR A 116 -10.53 19.39 -1.43
CA THR A 116 -11.78 20.13 -1.71
C THR A 116 -11.68 21.63 -1.41
N ALA A 117 -10.87 22.02 -0.42
CA ALA A 117 -10.62 23.43 -0.12
C ALA A 117 -9.84 24.12 -1.23
N ILE A 118 -8.87 23.44 -1.85
CA ILE A 118 -8.14 23.97 -3.01
C ILE A 118 -9.09 24.12 -4.21
N ASP A 119 -9.97 23.15 -4.45
CA ASP A 119 -10.98 23.24 -5.52
C ASP A 119 -11.95 24.41 -5.30
N ARG A 120 -12.33 24.65 -4.05
CA ARG A 120 -13.15 25.81 -3.68
C ARG A 120 -12.39 27.12 -3.91
N MET A 121 -11.12 27.24 -3.49
CA MET A 121 -10.30 28.43 -3.75
C MET A 121 -10.16 28.74 -5.25
N LYS A 122 -10.05 27.68 -6.08
CA LYS A 122 -10.02 27.81 -7.54
C LYS A 122 -11.34 28.36 -8.10
N LYS A 123 -12.48 27.90 -7.59
CA LYS A 123 -13.81 28.38 -8.00
C LYS A 123 -14.09 29.80 -7.52
N ASP A 124 -13.71 30.11 -6.28
CA ASP A 124 -13.97 31.40 -5.64
C ASP A 124 -13.02 32.52 -6.13
N GLY A 125 -12.04 32.22 -6.98
CA GLY A 125 -11.09 33.20 -7.54
C GLY A 125 -9.97 33.64 -6.59
N THR A 126 -10.06 33.31 -5.30
CA THR A 126 -8.98 33.54 -4.30
C THR A 126 -7.67 32.84 -4.65
N PHE A 127 -7.71 31.82 -5.51
CA PHE A 127 -6.50 31.20 -6.04
C PHE A 127 -5.63 32.19 -6.82
N LEU A 128 -6.22 33.19 -7.49
CA LEU A 128 -5.49 34.17 -8.31
C LEU A 128 -4.79 35.25 -7.48
N SER A 129 -5.21 35.48 -6.24
CA SER A 129 -4.55 36.44 -5.34
C SER A 129 -3.24 35.90 -4.76
N LEU A 130 -2.98 34.59 -4.89
CA LEU A 130 -1.76 33.95 -4.43
C LEU A 130 -0.58 34.22 -5.37
N SER A 131 0.62 34.26 -4.81
CA SER A 131 1.85 34.38 -5.59
C SER A 131 1.99 33.19 -6.58
N LYS A 132 2.71 33.39 -7.69
CA LYS A 132 2.94 32.31 -8.68
C LYS A 132 3.54 31.05 -8.04
N LYS A 133 4.45 31.23 -7.06
CA LYS A 133 5.09 30.12 -6.33
C LYS A 133 4.08 29.36 -5.48
N GLU A 134 3.22 30.05 -4.74
CA GLU A 134 2.20 29.42 -3.91
C GLU A 134 1.13 28.72 -4.75
N ARG A 135 0.69 29.32 -5.87
CA ARG A 135 -0.22 28.68 -6.82
C ARG A 135 0.35 27.35 -7.32
N LEU A 136 1.60 27.35 -7.77
CA LEU A 136 2.28 26.14 -8.23
C LEU A 136 2.36 25.06 -7.15
N GLN A 137 2.64 25.45 -5.89
CA GLN A 137 2.67 24.50 -4.77
C GLN A 137 1.28 23.92 -4.48
N LYS A 138 0.22 24.74 -4.51
CA LYS A 138 -1.16 24.29 -4.32
C LYS A 138 -1.62 23.39 -5.46
N ASP A 139 -1.23 23.67 -6.71
CA ASP A 139 -1.53 22.83 -7.86
C ASP A 139 -0.82 21.47 -7.77
N ARG A 140 0.47 21.44 -7.43
CA ARG A 140 1.22 20.20 -7.19
C ARG A 140 0.58 19.37 -6.07
N LEU A 141 0.20 20.03 -4.97
CA LEU A 141 -0.49 19.37 -3.86
C LEU A 141 -1.85 18.81 -4.30
N ARG A 142 -2.64 19.58 -5.05
CA ARG A 142 -3.94 19.16 -5.56
C ARG A 142 -3.84 17.97 -6.51
N ALA A 143 -2.89 17.99 -7.44
CA ALA A 143 -2.63 16.89 -8.36
C ALA A 143 -2.19 15.62 -7.62
N LYS A 144 -1.32 15.76 -6.61
CA LYS A 144 -0.89 14.64 -5.75
C LYS A 144 -2.04 14.05 -4.94
N LEU A 145 -2.93 14.89 -4.42
CA LEU A 145 -4.11 14.45 -3.67
C LEU A 145 -5.14 13.79 -4.60
N GLU A 146 -5.37 14.33 -5.80
CA GLU A 146 -6.29 13.73 -6.79
C GLU A 146 -5.86 12.31 -7.13
N LYS A 147 -4.59 12.17 -7.50
CA LYS A 147 -4.02 10.92 -7.95
C LYS A 147 -4.14 9.81 -6.90
N ASN A 148 -4.03 10.15 -5.61
CA ASN A 148 -4.04 9.17 -4.54
C ASN A 148 -5.41 8.97 -3.88
N LEU A 149 -6.22 10.03 -3.78
CA LEU A 149 -7.42 10.08 -2.94
C LEU A 149 -8.65 10.66 -3.68
N GLY A 150 -8.59 10.92 -4.99
CA GLY A 150 -9.67 11.54 -5.75
C GLY A 150 -10.97 10.75 -5.67
N SER A 151 -10.88 9.43 -5.84
CA SER A 151 -12.01 8.48 -5.79
C SER A 151 -12.69 8.35 -4.42
N ILE A 152 -11.97 8.63 -3.33
CA ILE A 152 -12.51 8.56 -1.96
C ILE A 152 -13.03 9.92 -1.47
N SER A 153 -13.04 10.93 -2.34
CA SER A 153 -13.47 12.28 -2.00
C SER A 153 -14.91 12.34 -1.49
N GLU A 154 -15.77 11.50 -2.06
CA GLU A 154 -17.19 11.40 -1.70
C GLU A 154 -17.46 10.52 -0.47
N MET A 155 -16.43 9.84 0.07
CA MET A 155 -16.60 8.95 1.23
C MET A 155 -16.67 9.74 2.54
N SER A 156 -17.87 9.80 3.11
CA SER A 156 -18.08 10.38 4.45
C SER A 156 -17.80 9.40 5.59
N ARG A 157 -18.03 8.10 5.39
CA ARG A 157 -17.88 7.03 6.39
C ARG A 157 -16.96 5.92 5.89
N LEU A 158 -16.55 5.04 6.81
CA LEU A 158 -15.77 3.85 6.47
C LEU A 158 -16.54 2.97 5.44
N PRO A 159 -15.83 2.27 4.56
CA PRO A 159 -16.45 1.38 3.59
C PRO A 159 -17.15 0.20 4.29
N GLY A 160 -18.14 -0.37 3.64
CA GLY A 160 -18.87 -1.53 4.12
C GLY A 160 -18.17 -2.85 3.87
N ALA A 161 -17.32 -2.88 2.84
CA ALA A 161 -16.48 -4.00 2.46
C ALA A 161 -15.30 -3.48 1.62
N LEU A 162 -14.27 -4.31 1.51
CA LEU A 162 -13.14 -4.09 0.62
C LEU A 162 -13.11 -5.17 -0.45
N PHE A 163 -12.75 -4.77 -1.66
CA PHE A 163 -12.38 -5.69 -2.72
C PHE A 163 -10.91 -5.49 -3.08
N ILE A 164 -10.06 -6.50 -2.86
CA ILE A 164 -8.61 -6.40 -3.01
C ILE A 164 -8.15 -7.27 -4.17
N VAL A 165 -7.33 -6.70 -5.06
CA VAL A 165 -6.61 -7.45 -6.09
C VAL A 165 -5.18 -7.66 -5.60
N ASP A 166 -4.75 -8.91 -5.45
CA ASP A 166 -3.44 -9.33 -4.90
C ASP A 166 -3.27 -9.02 -3.40
N THR A 167 -3.56 -9.99 -2.54
CA THR A 167 -3.47 -9.77 -1.08
C THR A 167 -2.03 -9.67 -0.55
N MET A 168 -1.04 -10.21 -1.25
CA MET A 168 0.36 -10.11 -0.83
C MET A 168 0.87 -8.69 -0.98
N ARG A 169 0.56 -8.06 -2.10
CA ARG A 169 0.97 -6.70 -2.37
C ARG A 169 0.16 -5.69 -1.54
N GLU A 170 -1.10 -5.98 -1.25
CA GLU A 170 -2.02 -5.13 -0.49
C GLU A 170 -2.16 -5.55 0.99
N HIS A 171 -1.17 -6.25 1.56
CA HIS A 171 -1.20 -6.75 2.94
C HIS A 171 -1.52 -5.70 4.02
N ILE A 172 -1.16 -4.42 3.79
CA ILE A 172 -1.49 -3.32 4.73
C ILE A 172 -3.01 -3.10 4.75
N ALA A 173 -3.66 -3.12 3.59
CA ALA A 173 -5.10 -2.95 3.48
C ALA A 173 -5.83 -4.11 4.17
N VAL A 174 -5.37 -5.35 3.97
CA VAL A 174 -5.90 -6.55 4.64
C VAL A 174 -5.80 -6.40 6.17
N LYS A 175 -4.62 -6.08 6.70
CA LYS A 175 -4.41 -5.92 8.15
C LYS A 175 -5.26 -4.81 8.78
N GLU A 176 -5.40 -3.68 8.09
CA GLU A 176 -6.24 -2.59 8.57
C GLU A 176 -7.73 -2.97 8.56
N ALA A 177 -8.17 -3.72 7.55
CA ALA A 177 -9.55 -4.19 7.42
C ALA A 177 -9.90 -5.20 8.50
N MET A 178 -9.03 -6.17 8.76
CA MET A 178 -9.19 -7.16 9.83
C MET A 178 -9.31 -6.48 11.19
N LYS A 179 -8.47 -5.47 11.47
CA LYS A 179 -8.49 -4.74 12.74
C LYS A 179 -9.81 -3.97 12.97
N LEU A 180 -10.50 -3.59 11.90
CA LEU A 180 -11.76 -2.85 11.94
C LEU A 180 -12.98 -3.73 11.67
N ASN A 181 -12.79 -5.06 11.54
CA ASN A 181 -13.84 -6.02 11.20
C ASN A 181 -14.61 -5.62 9.93
N ILE A 182 -13.91 -5.10 8.92
CA ILE A 182 -14.48 -4.80 7.61
C ILE A 182 -14.37 -6.07 6.76
N PRO A 183 -15.47 -6.62 6.21
CA PRO A 183 -15.44 -7.79 5.35
C PRO A 183 -14.51 -7.61 4.15
N ILE A 184 -13.68 -8.63 3.91
CA ILE A 184 -12.64 -8.64 2.88
C ILE A 184 -13.04 -9.62 1.77
N PHE A 185 -13.19 -9.07 0.56
CA PHE A 185 -13.31 -9.78 -0.69
C PHE A 185 -11.98 -9.67 -1.42
N ALA A 186 -11.45 -10.76 -1.93
CA ALA A 186 -10.18 -10.67 -2.65
C ALA A 186 -10.00 -11.69 -3.75
N MET A 187 -9.26 -11.28 -4.78
CA MET A 187 -8.64 -12.18 -5.75
C MET A 187 -7.38 -12.77 -5.11
N VAL A 188 -7.30 -14.10 -5.08
CA VAL A 188 -6.26 -14.84 -4.36
C VAL A 188 -5.56 -15.78 -5.33
N ASP A 189 -4.30 -15.49 -5.62
CA ASP A 189 -3.43 -16.43 -6.32
C ASP A 189 -2.80 -17.43 -5.32
N THR A 190 -2.25 -18.50 -5.85
CA THR A 190 -1.56 -19.61 -5.19
C THR A 190 -0.44 -19.24 -4.21
N ASN A 191 0.12 -18.03 -4.27
CA ASN A 191 1.14 -17.51 -3.34
C ASN A 191 0.55 -16.80 -2.10
N SER A 192 -0.73 -16.43 -2.16
CA SER A 192 -1.42 -15.68 -1.12
C SER A 192 -1.99 -16.59 -0.03
N ASP A 193 -2.22 -16.06 1.19
CA ASP A 193 -2.87 -16.82 2.27
C ASP A 193 -4.40 -16.63 2.21
N PRO A 194 -5.20 -17.69 2.01
CA PRO A 194 -6.65 -17.59 1.95
C PRO A 194 -7.32 -17.35 3.32
N ARG A 195 -6.62 -17.55 4.45
CA ARG A 195 -7.23 -17.53 5.79
C ARG A 195 -7.63 -16.13 6.27
N GLU A 196 -6.95 -15.09 5.79
CA GLU A 196 -7.20 -13.71 6.18
C GLU A 196 -8.41 -13.09 5.45
N ILE A 197 -9.06 -13.85 4.57
CA ILE A 197 -10.01 -13.34 3.59
C ILE A 197 -11.38 -14.00 3.81
N ASP A 198 -12.41 -13.19 4.04
CA ASP A 198 -13.76 -13.69 4.29
C ASP A 198 -14.37 -14.31 3.03
N TYR A 199 -14.24 -13.61 1.90
CA TYR A 199 -14.75 -14.03 0.60
C TYR A 199 -13.62 -14.10 -0.42
N LEU A 200 -12.94 -15.25 -0.44
CA LEU A 200 -11.83 -15.52 -1.35
C LEU A 200 -12.33 -15.91 -2.74
N ILE A 201 -11.73 -15.36 -3.79
CA ILE A 201 -11.93 -15.76 -5.19
C ILE A 201 -10.59 -16.33 -5.68
N PRO A 202 -10.43 -17.66 -5.81
CA PRO A 202 -9.20 -18.25 -6.31
C PRO A 202 -9.01 -17.88 -7.78
N SER A 203 -8.01 -17.08 -8.10
CA SER A 203 -7.85 -16.55 -9.46
C SER A 203 -6.45 -15.98 -9.68
N ASN A 204 -6.00 -16.00 -10.93
CA ASN A 204 -4.80 -15.29 -11.37
C ASN A 204 -4.95 -13.77 -11.18
N ASP A 205 -4.06 -13.16 -10.40
CA ASP A 205 -4.01 -11.71 -10.19
C ASP A 205 -2.89 -11.00 -10.99
N ASP A 206 -2.11 -11.72 -11.79
CA ASP A 206 -1.04 -11.18 -12.64
C ASP A 206 -1.52 -10.83 -14.05
N ALA A 207 -2.46 -11.60 -14.59
CA ALA A 207 -2.94 -11.41 -15.97
C ALA A 207 -4.05 -10.36 -16.04
N SER A 208 -3.87 -9.33 -16.87
CA SER A 208 -4.86 -8.28 -17.10
C SER A 208 -6.22 -8.83 -17.53
N LYS A 209 -6.27 -9.83 -18.43
CA LYS A 209 -7.53 -10.46 -18.87
C LYS A 209 -8.26 -11.18 -17.73
N SER A 210 -7.52 -11.83 -16.84
CA SER A 210 -8.09 -12.50 -15.66
C SER A 210 -8.73 -11.48 -14.72
N ILE A 211 -7.97 -10.43 -14.37
CA ILE A 211 -8.45 -9.33 -13.54
C ILE A 211 -9.68 -8.68 -14.16
N GLU A 212 -9.68 -8.44 -15.47
CA GLU A 212 -10.81 -7.82 -16.17
C GLU A 212 -12.09 -8.64 -16.06
N ILE A 213 -12.05 -9.96 -16.32
CA ILE A 213 -13.26 -10.79 -16.23
C ILE A 213 -13.79 -10.85 -14.80
N ILE A 214 -12.92 -11.03 -13.81
CA ILE A 214 -13.35 -11.08 -12.40
C ILE A 214 -13.93 -9.72 -11.97
N MET A 215 -13.25 -8.62 -12.32
CA MET A 215 -13.70 -7.26 -12.02
C MET A 215 -15.02 -6.93 -12.70
N GLN A 216 -15.22 -7.34 -13.95
CA GLN A 216 -16.48 -7.16 -14.66
C GLN A 216 -17.63 -7.82 -13.90
N GLN A 217 -17.44 -9.08 -13.50
CA GLN A 217 -18.46 -9.86 -12.80
C GLN A 217 -18.77 -9.30 -11.41
N VAL A 218 -17.77 -8.80 -10.72
CA VAL A 218 -17.94 -8.11 -9.44
C VAL A 218 -18.67 -6.79 -9.62
N CYS A 219 -18.27 -5.97 -10.59
CA CYS A 219 -18.90 -4.68 -10.88
C CYS A 219 -20.36 -4.84 -11.32
N ASP A 220 -20.68 -5.86 -12.12
CA ASP A 220 -22.03 -6.17 -12.54
C ASP A 220 -22.92 -6.52 -11.34
N ALA A 221 -22.43 -7.31 -10.38
CA ALA A 221 -23.17 -7.63 -9.15
C ALA A 221 -23.45 -6.39 -8.29
N VAL A 222 -22.46 -5.49 -8.18
CA VAL A 222 -22.61 -4.24 -7.45
C VAL A 222 -23.61 -3.31 -8.17
N ALA A 223 -23.55 -3.24 -9.49
CA ALA A 223 -24.48 -2.46 -10.30
C ALA A 223 -25.92 -2.97 -10.14
N GLU A 224 -26.12 -4.29 -10.17
CA GLU A 224 -27.41 -4.93 -9.90
C GLU A 224 -27.94 -4.55 -8.50
N GLY A 225 -27.12 -4.68 -7.46
CA GLY A 225 -27.52 -4.30 -6.10
C GLY A 225 -27.84 -2.80 -5.95
N LEU A 226 -27.14 -1.92 -6.68
CA LEU A 226 -27.47 -0.50 -6.72
C LEU A 226 -28.77 -0.21 -7.46
N THR A 227 -29.09 -0.95 -8.53
CA THR A 227 -30.36 -0.81 -9.24
C THR A 227 -31.54 -1.26 -8.39
N GLU A 228 -31.42 -2.40 -7.70
CA GLU A 228 -32.45 -2.91 -6.77
C GLU A 228 -32.75 -1.91 -5.66
N ARG A 229 -31.70 -1.30 -5.09
CA ARG A 229 -31.86 -0.23 -4.10
C ARG A 229 -32.60 0.99 -4.65
N LYS A 230 -32.34 1.37 -5.91
CA LYS A 230 -33.02 2.52 -6.53
C LYS A 230 -34.51 2.22 -6.72
N THR A 231 -34.84 1.01 -7.16
CA THR A 231 -36.23 0.58 -7.34
C THR A 231 -36.97 0.47 -6.01
N GLU A 232 -36.35 -0.08 -4.97
CA GLU A 232 -36.94 -0.14 -3.62
C GLU A 232 -37.23 1.26 -3.08
N LYS A 233 -36.28 2.19 -3.22
CA LYS A 233 -36.48 3.59 -2.82
C LYS A 233 -37.53 4.34 -3.64
N GLN A 234 -37.76 3.95 -4.89
CA GLN A 234 -38.82 4.53 -5.72
C GLN A 234 -40.18 3.97 -5.31
N ALA A 235 -40.29 2.66 -5.08
CA ALA A 235 -41.49 2.02 -4.57
C ALA A 235 -41.90 2.55 -3.18
N GLU A 236 -40.94 2.80 -2.28
CA GLU A 236 -41.21 3.43 -0.98
C GLU A 236 -41.73 4.89 -1.11
N LYS A 237 -41.30 5.62 -2.14
CA LYS A 237 -41.74 7.00 -2.39
C LYS A 237 -43.11 7.05 -3.07
N GLU A 238 -43.42 6.10 -3.95
CA GLU A 238 -44.72 6.01 -4.64
C GLU A 238 -45.80 5.39 -3.74
N GLY A 239 -45.43 4.54 -2.78
CA GLY A 239 -46.34 3.98 -1.77
C GLY A 239 -46.71 4.94 -0.63
N ALA A 240 -46.17 6.16 -0.60
CA ALA A 240 -46.44 7.15 0.45
C ALA A 240 -47.70 8.02 0.19
N ASP A 241 -48.38 7.88 -0.96
CA ASP A 241 -49.53 8.70 -1.36
C ASP A 241 -50.90 7.98 -1.25
N THR A 242 -50.98 6.93 -0.44
CA THR A 242 -52.27 6.31 -0.06
C THR A 242 -52.49 6.39 1.45
N PRO A 243 -53.65 6.89 1.95
CA PRO A 243 -53.91 6.97 3.37
C PRO A 243 -53.94 5.55 3.97
N LYS A 244 -53.00 5.28 4.90
CA LYS A 244 -52.99 4.07 5.72
C LYS A 244 -54.31 3.92 6.47
N ALA A 245 -55.18 3.05 5.97
CA ALA A 245 -56.20 2.40 6.78
C ALA A 245 -55.50 1.43 7.74
N LYS A 246 -55.62 1.71 9.04
CA LYS A 246 -55.24 0.81 10.12
C LYS A 246 -55.97 -0.52 9.95
N THR A 247 -55.23 -1.62 9.85
CA THR A 247 -55.76 -2.92 10.29
C THR A 247 -54.66 -3.63 11.06
N GLU A 248 -54.93 -3.83 12.35
CA GLU A 248 -54.12 -4.59 13.28
C GLU A 248 -54.11 -6.07 12.89
N THR A 249 -52.96 -6.72 12.98
CA THR A 249 -52.94 -8.10 13.49
C THR A 249 -51.62 -8.37 14.20
N LYS A 250 -51.67 -8.30 15.53
CA LYS A 250 -50.74 -8.97 16.45
C LYS A 250 -50.84 -10.48 16.24
N LYS A 251 -49.71 -11.16 16.05
CA LYS A 251 -49.40 -12.49 16.63
C LYS A 251 -48.01 -12.94 16.15
N GLU A 252 -47.02 -12.88 17.04
CA GLU A 252 -46.01 -13.93 17.27
C GLU A 252 -44.98 -13.45 18.30
N GLU A 253 -45.37 -13.43 19.58
CA GLU A 253 -44.48 -13.50 20.73
C GLU A 253 -45.25 -14.25 21.83
N ALA A 254 -45.20 -15.58 21.81
CA ALA A 254 -45.67 -16.43 22.91
C ALA A 254 -45.21 -17.90 22.72
N ILE A 255 -43.93 -18.20 22.96
CA ILE A 255 -43.49 -19.56 23.30
C ILE A 255 -42.36 -19.49 24.33
N VAL A 256 -42.69 -19.21 25.60
CA VAL A 256 -42.02 -19.80 26.77
C VAL A 256 -43.01 -19.78 27.95
N LYS A 257 -43.51 -20.97 28.32
CA LYS A 257 -43.85 -21.45 29.68
C LYS A 257 -45.01 -22.45 29.60
N GLU A 258 -44.67 -23.74 29.66
CA GLU A 258 -45.37 -24.65 30.57
C GLU A 258 -44.50 -25.89 30.81
N ALA A 259 -44.19 -26.11 32.08
CA ALA A 259 -43.66 -27.36 32.61
C ALA A 259 -44.75 -27.98 33.48
N PRO A 260 -44.94 -29.31 33.49
CA PRO A 260 -45.60 -29.99 34.59
C PRO A 260 -44.56 -30.57 35.56
N ALA A 261 -44.94 -30.53 36.84
CA ALA A 261 -44.19 -30.98 38.00
C ALA A 261 -44.23 -32.50 38.20
N ILE A 262 -43.15 -33.09 38.72
CA ILE A 262 -43.18 -34.21 39.68
C ILE A 262 -42.03 -34.02 40.68
N ALA A 263 -42.36 -34.06 41.97
CA ALA A 263 -41.44 -34.04 43.10
C ALA A 263 -41.19 -35.46 43.65
N LYS A 264 -39.97 -35.75 44.14
CA LYS A 264 -39.65 -36.27 45.49
C LYS A 264 -38.19 -36.80 45.62
N ASP A 265 -37.56 -36.38 46.72
CA ASP A 265 -36.51 -37.02 47.57
C ASP A 265 -35.16 -37.42 46.93
N VAL A 266 -33.95 -37.15 47.46
CA VAL A 266 -33.40 -37.43 48.80
C VAL A 266 -32.18 -36.53 49.16
N LYS A 267 -32.15 -36.14 50.44
CA LYS A 267 -31.12 -35.69 51.42
C LYS A 267 -29.59 -36.00 51.27
N VAL A 268 -28.79 -35.07 51.88
CA VAL A 268 -27.48 -35.21 52.62
C VAL A 268 -26.21 -35.18 51.72
N ALA A 269 -25.07 -34.49 51.98
CA ALA A 269 -24.42 -33.89 53.17
C ALA A 269 -23.39 -32.79 52.76
N LYS A 270 -23.03 -31.89 53.70
CA LYS A 270 -21.76 -31.12 53.76
C LYS A 270 -20.62 -31.99 54.35
N PRO A 271 -19.32 -31.70 54.13
CA PRO A 271 -18.53 -30.73 54.95
C PRO A 271 -17.66 -29.79 54.08
N ASP A 272 -17.50 -28.50 54.41
CA ASP A 272 -16.51 -27.86 55.31
C ASP A 272 -15.03 -28.12 54.98
N SER A 273 -14.32 -27.06 54.56
CA SER A 273 -13.03 -26.64 55.17
C SER A 273 -12.54 -25.29 54.63
N ASP A 274 -12.19 -24.42 55.57
CA ASP A 274 -11.39 -23.19 55.51
C ASP A 274 -10.20 -23.19 54.54
N VAL A 275 -9.81 -22.00 54.05
CA VAL A 275 -8.59 -21.27 54.48
C VAL A 275 -8.60 -19.85 53.88
N THR A 276 -8.55 -18.88 54.78
CA THR A 276 -8.24 -17.45 54.60
C THR A 276 -6.74 -17.18 54.43
N LYS A 277 -6.38 -16.18 53.60
CA LYS A 277 -5.33 -15.15 53.81
C LYS A 277 -5.33 -14.22 52.57
N GLU A 278 -5.73 -12.94 52.62
CA GLU A 278 -5.04 -11.74 53.18
C GLU A 278 -3.66 -11.46 52.53
N ILE A 279 -3.17 -10.28 52.12
CA ILE A 279 -3.54 -8.86 51.86
C ILE A 279 -2.51 -8.43 50.75
N ASP A 280 -2.70 -7.46 49.85
CA ASP A 280 -2.27 -6.08 50.04
C ASP A 280 -2.49 -5.23 48.78
N ALA A 281 -2.91 -4.01 49.03
CA ALA A 281 -3.23 -2.97 48.07
C ALA A 281 -2.52 -1.67 48.48
N VAL A 282 -2.45 -0.74 47.51
CA VAL A 282 -2.23 0.71 47.64
C VAL A 282 -0.72 1.10 47.72
N PRO A 283 -0.25 2.32 47.30
CA PRO A 283 -0.94 3.51 46.77
C PRO A 283 -0.44 4.13 45.45
N VAL A 284 -1.33 4.99 44.95
CA VAL A 284 -1.13 6.20 44.15
C VAL A 284 -0.53 7.33 45.01
N VAL A 285 0.42 8.10 44.49
CA VAL A 285 0.76 9.45 45.00
C VAL A 285 0.97 10.43 43.85
N GLU A 286 0.27 11.55 43.97
CA GLU A 286 0.24 12.77 43.17
C GLU A 286 1.28 13.77 43.72
N ASN A 287 1.97 14.56 42.88
CA ASN A 287 2.58 15.82 43.34
C ASN A 287 2.78 16.87 42.23
N LYS A 288 2.68 18.13 42.66
CA LYS A 288 2.50 19.40 41.92
C LYS A 288 3.79 20.10 41.42
N GLU A 289 3.59 20.95 40.41
CA GLU A 289 4.14 22.30 40.07
C GLU A 289 5.65 22.61 39.89
N THR A 290 5.90 23.28 38.74
CA THR A 290 6.93 24.20 38.15
C THR A 290 7.93 24.97 39.05
N PRO A 291 9.07 25.56 38.56
CA PRO A 291 9.23 26.35 37.29
C PRO A 291 10.59 26.29 36.52
N GLU A 292 10.65 27.07 35.42
CA GLU A 292 11.74 27.43 34.49
C GLU A 292 13.06 27.95 35.11
N PRO A 293 14.20 27.92 34.36
CA PRO A 293 14.70 29.18 33.76
C PRO A 293 15.40 29.04 32.37
N THR A 294 15.20 30.07 31.52
CA THR A 294 16.21 30.68 30.61
C THR A 294 16.67 32.00 31.26
N PRO A 295 17.76 32.72 30.86
CA PRO A 295 18.37 32.84 29.52
C PRO A 295 19.91 32.92 29.47
N GLU A 296 20.52 32.88 28.27
CA GLU A 296 21.62 33.80 27.91
C GLU A 296 21.91 33.85 26.40
N THR A 297 22.36 35.02 26.00
CA THR A 297 22.41 35.64 24.67
C THR A 297 23.87 35.67 24.19
N VAL A 298 24.15 35.37 22.91
CA VAL A 298 25.37 35.87 22.24
C VAL A 298 25.06 36.25 20.79
N GLU A 299 25.24 37.54 20.49
CA GLU A 299 25.27 38.14 19.16
C GLU A 299 26.55 37.75 18.39
N THR A 300 26.50 37.70 17.05
CA THR A 300 27.47 38.43 16.19
C THR A 300 27.12 38.39 14.69
N LYS A 301 26.81 39.59 14.17
CA LYS A 301 27.25 40.24 12.90
C LYS A 301 27.28 39.50 11.54
N ALA A 302 26.46 40.01 10.61
CA ALA A 302 26.68 40.12 9.14
C ALA A 302 27.73 41.23 8.82
N PRO A 303 28.22 41.54 7.57
CA PRO A 303 27.68 41.33 6.19
C PRO A 303 28.81 40.97 5.14
N PRO A 304 28.74 41.16 3.78
CA PRO A 304 27.69 41.72 2.92
C PRO A 304 27.35 40.97 1.61
N VAL A 305 26.29 41.51 0.99
CA VAL A 305 25.65 41.20 -0.29
C VAL A 305 26.45 41.74 -1.49
N VAL A 306 26.58 40.96 -2.56
CA VAL A 306 26.74 41.47 -3.94
C VAL A 306 25.85 40.65 -4.88
N ALA A 307 25.09 41.35 -5.72
CA ALA A 307 24.12 40.81 -6.67
C ALA A 307 24.66 40.78 -8.12
N LYS A 308 24.38 39.72 -8.89
CA LYS A 308 23.74 39.75 -10.24
C LYS A 308 23.69 38.36 -10.93
N ASN A 309 22.47 38.00 -11.33
CA ASN A 309 21.91 37.01 -12.29
C ASN A 309 22.72 36.69 -13.59
N PRO A 310 22.23 35.83 -14.52
CA PRO A 310 21.53 34.52 -14.41
C PRO A 310 22.01 33.50 -15.48
N LYS A 311 22.09 32.18 -15.22
CA LYS A 311 22.16 31.16 -16.32
C LYS A 311 21.49 29.83 -15.96
N THR A 312 20.35 29.60 -16.63
CA THR A 312 19.92 28.36 -17.30
C THR A 312 20.10 27.02 -16.58
N GLU A 313 19.00 26.50 -16.04
CA GLU A 313 18.76 25.05 -15.96
C GLU A 313 18.62 24.53 -17.40
N VAL A 314 19.57 23.70 -17.83
CA VAL A 314 19.41 22.80 -18.97
C VAL A 314 19.10 21.42 -18.43
N ASP A 315 17.97 20.89 -18.89
CA ASP A 315 17.49 19.54 -18.64
C ASP A 315 18.58 18.50 -18.93
N ALA A 316 18.78 17.56 -18.00
CA ALA A 316 19.59 16.39 -18.23
C ALA A 316 18.83 15.40 -19.13
N GLU A 317 19.25 15.31 -20.40
CA GLU A 317 18.89 14.20 -21.27
C GLU A 317 19.51 12.88 -20.78
N PRO A 318 18.85 11.72 -20.98
CA PRO A 318 19.43 10.43 -20.63
C PRO A 318 20.52 10.06 -21.65
N MET A 319 21.78 10.02 -21.21
CA MET A 319 22.89 9.55 -22.06
C MET A 319 22.89 8.02 -22.21
N GLU A 320 23.15 7.60 -23.45
CA GLU A 320 23.29 6.22 -23.91
C GLU A 320 24.41 5.45 -23.18
N LYS A 321 24.21 4.12 -23.07
CA LYS A 321 25.19 3.17 -22.54
C LYS A 321 26.51 3.26 -23.31
N ILE A 322 27.56 3.76 -22.67
CA ILE A 322 28.92 3.74 -23.20
C ILE A 322 29.43 2.29 -23.25
N LYS A 323 29.89 1.86 -24.42
CA LYS A 323 30.56 0.56 -24.65
C LYS A 323 31.90 0.52 -23.91
N LYS A 324 32.18 -0.56 -23.16
CA LYS A 324 33.48 -0.84 -22.52
C LYS A 324 34.62 -0.76 -23.55
N SER A 325 35.64 0.05 -23.27
CA SER A 325 36.93 0.00 -23.97
C SER A 325 37.77 -1.16 -23.42
N ASP A 326 38.51 -1.86 -24.27
CA ASP A 326 39.28 -3.08 -23.93
C ASP A 326 40.48 -2.85 -22.98
N LYS A 327 40.64 -1.65 -22.41
CA LYS A 327 41.74 -1.28 -21.51
C LYS A 327 41.30 -0.66 -20.17
N ALA A 328 40.00 -0.59 -19.89
CA ALA A 328 39.51 -0.04 -18.63
C ALA A 328 39.48 -1.11 -17.53
N ASP A 329 40.07 -0.80 -16.38
CA ASP A 329 40.02 -1.65 -15.19
C ASP A 329 38.66 -1.54 -14.50
N ASP A 330 38.25 -2.59 -13.80
CA ASP A 330 37.04 -2.58 -12.98
C ASP A 330 37.29 -1.90 -11.64
N LEU A 331 37.11 -0.57 -11.60
CA LEU A 331 37.34 0.27 -10.43
C LEU A 331 36.43 -0.06 -9.23
N THR A 332 35.35 -0.85 -9.43
CA THR A 332 34.48 -1.30 -8.33
C THR A 332 35.14 -2.28 -7.37
N LYS A 333 36.34 -2.79 -7.72
CA LYS A 333 37.17 -3.62 -6.83
C LYS A 333 37.84 -2.83 -5.70
N ILE A 334 37.80 -1.50 -5.76
CA ILE A 334 38.26 -0.62 -4.68
C ILE A 334 37.10 -0.39 -3.72
N GLU A 335 37.31 -0.66 -2.44
CA GLU A 335 36.30 -0.45 -1.41
C GLU A 335 35.99 1.05 -1.26
N GLY A 336 34.70 1.39 -1.29
CA GLY A 336 34.21 2.77 -1.29
C GLY A 336 33.91 3.33 -2.69
N VAL A 337 34.41 2.69 -3.77
CA VAL A 337 34.08 3.08 -5.15
C VAL A 337 32.82 2.35 -5.61
N GLY A 338 31.67 3.00 -5.47
CA GLY A 338 30.41 2.48 -6.00
C GLY A 338 30.32 2.57 -7.54
N PRO A 339 29.36 1.88 -8.19
CA PRO A 339 29.24 1.82 -9.65
C PRO A 339 29.18 3.19 -10.34
N LYS A 340 28.51 4.17 -9.72
CA LYS A 340 28.42 5.54 -10.24
C LYS A 340 29.73 6.32 -10.07
N ALA A 341 30.44 6.11 -8.97
CA ALA A 341 31.74 6.74 -8.78
C ALA A 341 32.75 6.23 -9.82
N ALA A 342 32.76 4.91 -10.06
CA ALA A 342 33.55 4.30 -11.12
C ALA A 342 33.23 4.90 -12.51
N GLU A 343 31.95 5.06 -12.84
CA GLU A 343 31.51 5.66 -14.10
C GLU A 343 32.01 7.11 -14.27
N TYR A 344 31.91 7.94 -13.23
CA TYR A 344 32.40 9.32 -13.26
C TYR A 344 33.93 9.41 -13.35
N LEU A 345 34.66 8.52 -12.68
CA LEU A 345 36.12 8.46 -12.77
C LEU A 345 36.59 8.06 -14.17
N VAL A 346 35.94 7.05 -14.77
CA VAL A 346 36.21 6.61 -16.14
C VAL A 346 35.88 7.73 -17.13
N ALA A 347 34.76 8.44 -16.95
CA ALA A 347 34.39 9.59 -17.78
C ALA A 347 35.40 10.74 -17.69
N ALA A 348 36.04 10.92 -16.53
CA ALA A 348 37.11 11.89 -16.30
C ALA A 348 38.51 11.41 -16.79
N GLY A 349 38.59 10.24 -17.44
CA GLY A 349 39.83 9.69 -17.99
C GLY A 349 40.69 8.91 -16.99
N VAL A 350 40.19 8.68 -15.78
CA VAL A 350 40.79 7.85 -14.73
C VAL A 350 40.17 6.45 -14.82
N ASP A 351 40.61 5.68 -15.81
CA ASP A 351 40.00 4.40 -16.22
C ASP A 351 40.81 3.16 -15.84
N THR A 352 41.97 3.31 -15.20
CA THR A 352 42.84 2.20 -14.76
C THR A 352 43.26 2.34 -13.29
N PHE A 353 43.59 1.22 -12.64
CA PHE A 353 44.10 1.22 -11.27
C PHE A 353 45.37 2.07 -11.13
N ALA A 354 46.25 2.03 -12.13
CA ALA A 354 47.46 2.86 -12.15
C ALA A 354 47.13 4.37 -12.13
N LYS A 355 46.13 4.80 -12.91
CA LYS A 355 45.71 6.21 -12.94
C LYS A 355 45.01 6.63 -11.64
N VAL A 356 44.25 5.74 -11.01
CA VAL A 356 43.65 6.01 -9.69
C VAL A 356 44.74 6.12 -8.62
N ALA A 357 45.78 5.30 -8.68
CA ALA A 357 46.91 5.34 -7.74
C ALA A 357 47.73 6.63 -7.86
N GLU A 358 47.87 7.19 -9.07
CA GLU A 358 48.58 8.45 -9.32
C GLU A 358 47.74 9.70 -9.02
N THR A 359 46.41 9.57 -9.00
CA THR A 359 45.50 10.70 -8.78
C THR A 359 45.35 10.98 -7.29
N LYS A 360 45.60 12.22 -6.87
CA LYS A 360 45.39 12.64 -5.47
C LYS A 360 43.91 12.58 -5.08
N ALA A 361 43.64 12.21 -3.83
CA ALA A 361 42.28 12.11 -3.28
C ALA A 361 41.45 13.40 -3.48
N ASP A 362 42.06 14.57 -3.28
CA ASP A 362 41.38 15.87 -3.46
C ASP A 362 40.87 16.06 -4.90
N LYS A 363 41.68 15.67 -5.88
CA LYS A 363 41.33 15.77 -7.30
C LYS A 363 40.21 14.79 -7.68
N MET A 364 40.18 13.59 -7.09
CA MET A 364 39.07 12.65 -7.28
C MET A 364 37.78 13.16 -6.63
N LYS A 365 37.88 13.81 -5.47
CA LYS A 365 36.73 14.41 -4.80
C LYS A 365 36.14 15.56 -5.61
N GLU A 366 36.99 16.37 -6.23
CA GLU A 366 36.60 17.43 -7.14
C GLU A 366 35.86 16.88 -8.37
N ILE A 367 36.44 15.88 -9.05
CA ILE A 367 35.83 15.20 -10.21
C ILE A 367 34.43 14.65 -9.85
N LEU A 368 34.29 13.99 -8.70
CA LEU A 368 33.02 13.42 -8.26
C LEU A 368 31.99 14.50 -7.90
N THR A 369 32.43 15.59 -7.28
CA THR A 369 31.55 16.69 -6.87
C THR A 369 31.07 17.50 -8.07
N GLU A 370 31.94 17.71 -9.06
CA GLU A 370 31.62 18.36 -10.34
C GLU A 370 30.65 17.50 -11.17
N ALA A 371 30.86 16.18 -11.21
CA ALA A 371 29.97 15.26 -11.91
C ALA A 371 28.59 15.14 -11.25
N SER A 372 28.51 15.20 -9.92
CA SER A 372 27.24 15.22 -9.19
C SER A 372 27.41 15.70 -7.75
N SER A 373 26.70 16.76 -7.37
CA SER A 373 26.65 17.29 -6.00
C SER A 373 26.27 16.25 -4.93
N ARG A 374 25.57 15.17 -5.32
CA ARG A 374 25.23 14.06 -4.42
C ARG A 374 26.42 13.17 -4.04
N MET A 375 27.55 13.26 -4.74
CA MET A 375 28.73 12.42 -4.52
C MET A 375 29.76 13.07 -3.59
N GLY A 376 29.55 14.32 -3.15
CA GLY A 376 30.48 15.04 -2.29
C GLY A 376 30.65 14.47 -0.87
N HIS A 377 29.81 13.50 -0.48
CA HIS A 377 29.92 12.78 0.80
C HIS A 377 30.91 11.60 0.76
N LEU A 378 31.36 11.19 -0.43
CA LEU A 378 32.35 10.12 -0.56
C LEU A 378 33.73 10.64 -0.15
N ASP A 379 34.48 9.79 0.55
CA ASP A 379 35.85 10.09 0.94
C ASP A 379 36.85 9.22 0.13
N PRO A 380 37.54 9.79 -0.88
CA PRO A 380 38.44 9.04 -1.75
C PRO A 380 39.86 8.91 -1.18
N THR A 381 40.07 9.17 0.11
CA THR A 381 41.38 9.17 0.79
C THR A 381 42.12 7.84 0.70
N SER A 382 41.41 6.71 0.80
CA SER A 382 42.02 5.37 0.71
C SER A 382 42.14 4.82 -0.71
N TRP A 383 41.46 5.42 -1.68
CA TRP A 383 41.38 4.86 -3.04
C TRP A 383 42.73 4.79 -3.75
N PRO A 384 43.65 5.77 -3.64
CA PRO A 384 44.97 5.66 -4.27
C PRO A 384 45.80 4.48 -3.72
N LYS A 385 45.70 4.22 -2.41
CA LYS A 385 46.45 3.14 -1.75
C LYS A 385 45.93 1.76 -2.16
N GLN A 386 44.61 1.60 -2.18
CA GLN A 386 43.96 0.39 -2.68
C GLN A 386 44.22 0.16 -4.18
N ALA A 387 44.14 1.22 -4.98
CA ALA A 387 44.42 1.17 -6.41
C ALA A 387 45.87 0.78 -6.71
N LYS A 388 46.83 1.22 -5.88
CA LYS A 388 48.23 0.81 -6.01
C LYS A 388 48.41 -0.70 -5.78
N MET A 389 47.79 -1.25 -4.73
CA MET A 389 47.83 -2.70 -4.48
C MET A 389 47.15 -3.50 -5.59
N ALA A 390 46.04 -2.99 -6.14
CA ALA A 390 45.36 -3.59 -7.29
C ALA A 390 46.21 -3.53 -8.58
N ALA A 391 46.90 -2.40 -8.83
CA ALA A 391 47.80 -2.23 -9.98
C ALA A 391 49.04 -3.13 -9.90
N ASP A 392 49.57 -3.34 -8.70
CA ASP A 392 50.70 -4.24 -8.43
C ASP A 392 50.30 -5.73 -8.42
N GLY A 393 49.01 -6.05 -8.60
CA GLY A 393 48.49 -7.43 -8.62
C GLY A 393 48.43 -8.10 -7.25
N LYS A 394 48.58 -7.34 -6.16
CA LYS A 394 48.60 -7.80 -4.77
C LYS A 394 47.19 -7.97 -4.20
N TRP A 395 46.40 -8.84 -4.84
CA TRP A 395 44.97 -9.02 -4.51
C TRP A 395 44.74 -9.61 -3.12
N ASP A 396 45.62 -10.50 -2.65
CA ASP A 396 45.51 -11.11 -1.32
C ASP A 396 45.78 -10.08 -0.20
N GLU A 397 46.83 -9.26 -0.38
CA GLU A 397 47.16 -8.15 0.56
C GLU A 397 46.05 -7.07 0.55
N LEU A 398 45.49 -6.77 -0.62
CA LEU A 398 44.37 -5.82 -0.75
C LEU A 398 43.13 -6.31 0.02
N LYS A 399 42.82 -7.61 -0.10
CA LYS A 399 41.68 -8.21 0.58
C LYS A 399 41.86 -8.22 2.10
N GLU A 400 43.05 -8.58 2.57
CA GLU A 400 43.38 -8.51 4.00
C GLU A 400 43.34 -7.08 4.54
N TRP A 401 43.74 -6.09 3.73
CA TRP A 401 43.62 -4.68 4.08
C TRP A 401 42.15 -4.22 4.15
N GLN A 402 41.32 -4.62 3.18
CA GLN A 402 39.87 -4.31 3.14
C GLN A 402 39.11 -4.98 4.31
N ASP A 403 39.46 -6.22 4.67
CA ASP A 403 38.83 -6.92 5.78
C ASP A 403 39.14 -6.27 7.15
N ASN A 404 40.28 -5.57 7.25
CA ASN A 404 40.70 -4.86 8.46
C ASN A 404 40.26 -3.38 8.49
N ALA A 405 40.08 -2.73 7.33
CA ALA A 405 39.65 -1.34 7.23
C ALA A 405 38.11 -1.24 7.17
N LYS A 406 37.47 -0.61 8.16
CA LYS A 406 36.00 -0.42 8.11
C LYS A 406 35.62 0.72 7.17
N GLY A 407 35.18 0.37 5.95
CA GLY A 407 34.59 1.33 5.01
C GLY A 407 35.60 2.22 4.30
N GLY A 408 36.82 1.73 4.09
CA GLY A 408 37.85 2.45 3.34
C GLY A 408 38.40 3.70 4.02
N VAL A 409 38.40 3.74 5.36
CA VAL A 409 39.13 4.75 6.15
C VAL A 409 40.12 4.00 7.02
N GLU A 410 41.38 4.47 7.08
CA GLU A 410 42.42 3.90 7.96
C GLU A 410 42.06 4.02 9.44
#